data_AF-A0A9Y2AEG5-F1
#
_entry.id   AF-A0A9Y2AEG5-F1
#
_cell.length_a   1.000
_cell.length_b   1.000
_cell.length_c   1.000
_cell.angle_alpha   90.00
_cell.angle_beta   90.00
_cell.angle_gamma   90.00
#
_symmetry.space_group_name_H-M   'P 1'
#
loop_
_entity.id
_entity.type
_entity.pdbx_description
1 polymer ?
#
loop_
_entity_poly.entity_id
_entity_poly.type
_entity_poly.pdbx_seq_one_letter_code
_entity_poly.pdbx_strand_id
1 'polypeptide(L)'
;MSTDPRAALQSLVNALEEHLAAAANRRSDEDPSVDKAYVAIANAFEAYEEALYDAHDEVTPLTVFADDDDDDLDYDEDEDDEDDLLEDNEMMDEDLIDEDDFDDEDDTAEDRPGTR
;
A
#
# COMPACT_ATOMS: atom_id res chain seq x y z
N MET A 1 22.71 0.94 -7.06
CA MET A 1 23.13 0.01 -8.12
C MET A 1 21.94 -0.88 -8.32
N SER A 2 21.29 -0.86 -9.48
CA SER A 2 20.14 -1.73 -9.74
C SER A 2 20.64 -3.17 -9.76
N THR A 3 20.15 -3.99 -8.83
CA THR A 3 20.55 -5.40 -8.65
C THR A 3 19.65 -6.30 -9.49
N ASP A 4 20.20 -7.37 -10.08
CA ASP A 4 19.40 -8.34 -10.84
C ASP A 4 18.40 -9.02 -9.89
N PRO A 5 17.07 -8.98 -10.16
CA PRO A 5 16.06 -9.62 -9.33
C PRO A 5 16.33 -11.10 -9.07
N ARG A 6 16.92 -11.83 -10.03
CA ARG A 6 17.28 -13.24 -9.81
C ARG A 6 18.38 -13.42 -8.78
N ALA A 7 19.38 -12.53 -8.80
CA ALA A 7 20.48 -12.57 -7.85
C ALA A 7 20.02 -12.16 -6.44
N ALA A 8 19.16 -11.13 -6.35
CA ALA A 8 18.54 -10.72 -5.10
C ALA A 8 17.64 -11.82 -4.53
N LEU A 9 16.81 -12.46 -5.36
CA LEU A 9 15.98 -13.60 -4.95
C LEU A 9 16.82 -14.77 -4.44
N GLN A 10 17.93 -15.11 -5.10
CA GLN A 10 18.82 -16.16 -4.61
C GLN A 10 19.42 -15.80 -3.25
N SER A 11 19.71 -14.52 -3.02
CA SER A 11 20.23 -14.05 -1.73
C SER A 11 19.18 -14.15 -0.63
N LEU A 12 17.91 -13.81 -0.94
CA LEU A 12 16.78 -14.01 -0.03
C LEU A 12 16.55 -15.49 0.31
N VAL A 13 16.58 -16.38 -0.68
CA VAL A 13 16.46 -17.83 -0.46
C VAL A 13 17.60 -18.34 0.44
N ASN A 14 18.84 -17.92 0.20
CA ASN A 14 19.96 -18.30 1.05
C ASN A 14 19.78 -17.81 2.49
N ALA A 15 19.30 -16.58 2.71
CA ALA A 15 19.03 -16.06 4.05
C ALA A 15 17.95 -16.87 4.78
N LEU A 16 16.89 -17.28 4.07
CA LEU A 16 15.84 -18.16 4.61
C LEU A 16 16.37 -19.54 4.99
N GLU A 17 17.26 -20.11 4.17
CA GLU A 17 17.93 -21.39 4.48
C GLU A 17 18.85 -21.28 5.70
N GLU A 18 19.60 -20.18 5.83
CA GLU A 18 20.43 -19.90 6.99
C GLU A 18 19.59 -19.73 8.27
N HIS A 19 18.47 -19.03 8.20
CA HIS A 19 17.51 -18.91 9.30
C HIS A 19 16.95 -20.28 9.71
N LEU A 20 16.55 -21.12 8.75
CA LEU A 20 16.09 -22.47 9.04
C LEU A 20 17.19 -23.30 9.72
N ALA A 21 18.43 -23.20 9.26
CA ALA A 21 19.57 -23.88 9.87
C ALA A 21 19.84 -23.36 11.29
N ALA A 22 19.74 -22.05 11.53
CA ALA A 22 19.87 -21.45 12.86
C ALA A 22 18.77 -21.94 13.80
N ALA A 23 17.51 -21.91 13.37
CA ALA A 23 16.36 -22.37 14.14
C ALA A 23 16.45 -23.86 14.48
N ALA A 24 16.92 -24.70 13.55
CA ALA A 24 17.10 -26.13 13.77
C ALA A 24 18.23 -26.46 14.75
N ASN A 25 19.24 -25.59 14.87
CA ASN A 25 20.40 -25.78 15.75
C ASN A 25 20.34 -24.93 17.03
N ARG A 26 19.21 -24.25 17.30
CA ARG A 26 19.07 -23.33 18.42
C ARG A 26 19.34 -24.04 19.75
N ARG A 27 20.17 -23.43 20.60
CA ARG A 27 20.57 -24.02 21.89
C ARG A 27 19.69 -23.59 23.05
N SER A 28 19.03 -22.44 22.89
CA SER A 28 18.12 -21.81 23.85
C SER A 28 16.97 -21.17 23.08
N ASP A 29 15.94 -20.71 23.80
CA ASP A 29 14.82 -20.00 23.17
C ASP A 29 15.22 -18.61 22.64
N GLU A 30 16.25 -17.99 23.22
CA GLU A 30 16.90 -16.76 22.74
C GLU A 30 18.28 -17.10 22.15
N ASP A 31 18.31 -17.66 20.94
CA ASP A 31 19.57 -17.91 20.24
C ASP A 31 19.92 -16.71 19.34
N PRO A 32 21.03 -15.99 19.59
CA PRO A 32 21.39 -14.79 18.83
C PRO A 32 21.67 -15.10 17.35
N SER A 33 21.88 -16.36 16.99
CA SER A 33 22.02 -16.79 15.60
C SER A 33 20.70 -16.66 14.83
N VAL A 34 19.57 -16.86 15.51
CA VAL A 34 18.22 -16.73 14.94
C VAL A 34 17.89 -15.25 14.74
N ASP A 35 18.17 -14.41 15.75
CA ASP A 35 17.94 -12.96 15.67
C ASP A 35 18.74 -12.33 14.52
N LYS A 36 20.01 -12.71 14.39
CA LYS A 36 20.85 -12.27 13.28
C LYS A 36 20.27 -12.71 11.93
N ALA A 37 19.68 -13.90 11.87
CA ALA A 37 19.08 -14.42 10.65
C ALA A 37 17.77 -13.69 10.30
N TYR A 38 16.98 -13.22 11.28
CA TYR A 38 15.83 -12.34 11.01
C TYR A 38 16.26 -11.05 10.33
N VAL A 39 17.29 -10.39 10.85
CA VAL A 39 17.84 -9.17 10.25
C VAL A 39 18.38 -9.46 8.84
N ALA A 40 19.05 -10.61 8.64
CA ALA A 40 19.55 -11.00 7.32
C ALA A 40 18.43 -11.21 6.30
N ILE A 41 17.31 -11.83 6.70
CA ILE A 41 16.13 -12.01 5.85
C ILE A 41 15.54 -10.66 5.47
N ALA A 42 15.33 -9.76 6.44
CA ALA A 42 14.76 -8.43 6.21
C ALA A 42 15.56 -7.65 5.14
N ASN A 43 16.87 -7.53 5.33
CA ASN A 43 17.76 -6.84 4.39
C ASN A 43 17.75 -7.50 3.00
N ALA A 44 17.77 -8.84 2.93
CA ALA A 44 17.74 -9.55 1.66
C ALA A 44 16.40 -9.43 0.94
N PHE A 45 15.31 -9.33 1.69
CA PHE A 45 13.97 -9.11 1.16
C PHE A 45 13.82 -7.69 0.60
N GLU A 46 14.24 -6.66 1.34
CA GLU A 46 14.23 -5.27 0.86
C GLU A 46 15.03 -5.11 -0.45
N ALA A 47 16.22 -5.71 -0.52
CA ALA A 47 17.01 -5.70 -1.75
C ALA A 47 16.33 -6.43 -2.92
N TYR A 48 15.55 -7.49 -2.64
CA TYR A 48 14.76 -8.17 -3.66
C TYR A 48 13.57 -7.33 -4.11
N GLU A 49 12.85 -6.69 -3.19
CA GLU A 49 11.73 -5.79 -3.51
C GLU A 49 12.19 -4.60 -4.37
N GLU A 50 13.30 -3.95 -3.99
CA GLU A 50 13.89 -2.86 -4.79
C GLU A 50 14.24 -3.33 -6.20
N ALA A 51 14.93 -4.47 -6.32
CA ALA A 51 15.28 -5.05 -7.61
C ALA A 51 14.04 -5.41 -8.45
N LEU A 52 13.03 -6.01 -7.82
CA LEU A 52 11.79 -6.42 -8.46
C LEU A 52 11.03 -5.20 -9.00
N TYR A 53 10.93 -4.15 -8.19
CA TYR A 53 10.30 -2.90 -8.57
C TYR A 53 11.05 -2.21 -9.72
N ASP A 54 12.38 -2.10 -9.63
CA ASP A 54 13.23 -1.54 -10.69
C ASP A 54 13.05 -2.27 -12.05
N ALA A 55 12.93 -3.60 -12.01
CA ALA A 55 12.90 -4.42 -13.22
C ALA A 55 11.49 -4.61 -13.81
N HIS A 56 10.46 -4.61 -12.96
CA HIS A 56 9.11 -5.04 -13.34
C HIS A 56 7.98 -4.11 -12.88
N ASP A 57 8.28 -3.04 -12.12
CA ASP A 57 7.31 -2.12 -11.52
C ASP A 57 6.26 -2.86 -10.66
N GLU A 58 6.70 -3.92 -9.97
CA GLU A 58 5.86 -4.80 -9.15
C GLU A 58 6.46 -4.92 -7.73
N VAL A 59 5.60 -5.15 -6.74
CA VAL A 59 5.97 -5.38 -5.33
C VAL A 59 5.29 -6.63 -4.80
N THR A 60 5.89 -7.31 -3.82
CA THR A 60 5.25 -8.50 -3.25
C THR A 60 4.24 -8.13 -2.17
N PRO A 61 3.25 -9.00 -1.88
CA PRO A 61 2.28 -8.78 -0.80
C PRO A 61 2.86 -9.06 0.60
N LEU A 62 4.19 -9.12 0.74
CA LEU A 62 4.88 -9.45 1.99
C LEU A 62 5.37 -8.16 2.66
N THR A 63 5.46 -8.17 3.99
CA THR A 63 5.96 -7.03 4.78
C THR A 63 6.95 -7.55 5.80
N VAL A 64 8.01 -6.77 6.06
CA VAL A 64 8.95 -7.03 7.15
C VAL A 64 8.36 -6.47 8.44
N PHE A 65 8.27 -7.30 9.47
CA PHE A 65 8.00 -6.84 10.82
C PHE A 65 9.36 -6.62 11.50
N ALA A 66 9.75 -5.37 11.70
CA ALA A 66 10.76 -5.05 12.69
C ALA A 66 10.05 -5.06 14.05
N ASP A 67 10.55 -5.83 15.03
CA ASP A 67 10.14 -5.64 16.41
C ASP A 67 10.59 -4.24 16.81
N ASP A 68 9.63 -3.31 16.83
CA ASP A 68 9.78 -1.94 17.29
C ASP A 68 9.86 -1.93 18.82
N ASP A 69 10.77 -2.73 19.40
CA ASP A 69 11.13 -2.66 20.83
C ASP A 69 11.88 -1.34 21.16
N ASP A 70 11.70 -0.30 20.33
CA ASP A 70 12.03 1.11 20.54
C ASP A 70 10.72 1.95 20.49
N ASP A 71 9.65 1.47 21.13
CA ASP A 71 8.47 2.23 21.60
C ASP A 71 8.85 3.36 22.62
N ASP A 72 10.01 4.00 22.46
CA ASP A 72 10.49 5.16 23.22
C ASP A 72 10.61 6.41 22.30
N LEU A 73 9.89 6.43 21.17
CA LEU A 73 9.54 7.68 20.51
C LEU A 73 8.46 8.38 21.33
N ASP A 74 8.90 9.05 22.38
CA ASP A 74 8.19 10.17 23.01
C ASP A 74 7.99 11.24 21.91
N TYR A 75 6.92 11.06 21.13
CA TYR A 75 6.35 12.14 20.36
C TYR A 75 5.85 13.15 21.39
N ASP A 76 6.72 14.08 21.80
CA ASP A 76 6.33 15.35 22.40
C ASP A 76 5.32 15.98 21.44
N GLU A 77 4.05 15.75 21.72
CA GLU A 77 2.90 16.45 21.15
C GLU A 77 2.92 17.86 21.73
N ASP A 78 3.90 18.67 21.29
CA ASP A 78 3.83 20.11 21.41
C ASP A 78 2.75 20.57 20.41
N GLU A 79 1.50 20.49 20.87
CA GLU A 79 0.36 21.27 20.40
C GLU A 79 0.78 22.75 20.33
N ASP A 80 0.97 23.31 19.13
CA ASP A 80 0.72 24.72 18.83
C ASP A 80 0.98 24.99 17.34
N ASP A 81 -0.09 24.93 16.52
CA ASP A 81 -0.25 25.75 15.31
C ASP A 81 -1.71 25.58 14.80
N GLU A 82 -2.70 26.00 15.61
CA GLU A 82 -4.13 25.87 15.25
C GLU A 82 -4.73 27.03 14.44
N ASP A 83 -4.12 28.21 14.33
CA ASP A 83 -4.83 29.38 13.78
C ASP A 83 -4.02 30.09 12.71
N ASP A 84 -4.25 29.80 11.41
CA ASP A 84 -4.12 30.81 10.34
C ASP A 84 -4.47 30.40 8.88
N LEU A 85 -5.45 29.53 8.58
CA LEU A 85 -5.84 29.28 7.16
C LEU A 85 -7.34 29.14 6.87
N LEU A 86 -8.16 30.11 7.27
CA LEU A 86 -9.46 30.33 6.62
C LEU A 86 -9.65 31.82 6.28
N GLU A 87 -8.73 32.36 5.48
CA GLU A 87 -8.97 33.61 4.77
C GLU A 87 -9.36 33.29 3.31
N ASP A 88 -10.64 33.54 3.04
CA ASP A 88 -11.21 33.93 1.75
C ASP A 88 -11.29 32.89 0.62
N ASN A 89 -12.45 32.22 0.53
CA ASN A 89 -13.00 31.83 -0.77
C ASN A 89 -14.50 32.19 -0.82
N GLU A 90 -14.78 33.49 -0.79
CA GLU A 90 -16.05 34.04 -1.26
C GLU A 90 -16.30 33.67 -2.74
N MET A 91 -17.55 33.28 -3.02
CA MET A 91 -18.24 33.27 -4.33
C MET A 91 -18.10 32.03 -5.23
N MET A 92 -18.85 30.97 -4.93
CA MET A 92 -19.49 30.17 -5.99
C MET A 92 -20.84 30.80 -6.32
N ASP A 93 -20.88 31.43 -7.49
CA ASP A 93 -22.06 31.98 -8.16
C ASP A 93 -23.00 30.81 -8.56
N GLU A 94 -24.18 30.73 -7.95
CA GLU A 94 -25.13 29.59 -8.03
C GLU A 94 -26.05 29.67 -9.27
N ASP A 95 -25.53 30.19 -10.39
CA ASP A 95 -26.37 30.76 -11.45
C ASP A 95 -26.36 29.98 -12.78
N LEU A 96 -26.23 28.64 -12.76
CA LEU A 96 -26.40 27.85 -13.99
C LEU A 96 -27.00 26.46 -13.72
N ILE A 97 -28.34 26.35 -13.84
CA ILE A 97 -29.07 25.35 -14.66
C ILE A 97 -30.56 25.73 -14.56
N ASP A 98 -31.15 26.17 -15.67
CA ASP A 98 -32.59 26.43 -15.82
C ASP A 98 -33.26 25.10 -16.27
N GLU A 99 -34.12 24.53 -15.43
CA GLU A 99 -34.67 23.17 -15.57
C GLU A 99 -35.96 23.09 -16.42
N ASP A 100 -36.36 24.16 -17.11
CA ASP A 100 -37.72 24.30 -17.66
C ASP A 100 -37.90 24.02 -19.18
N ASP A 101 -37.00 23.32 -19.88
CA ASP A 101 -37.16 23.02 -21.33
C ASP A 101 -37.39 21.54 -21.69
N PHE A 102 -38.06 20.78 -20.83
CA PHE A 102 -38.62 19.48 -21.23
C PHE A 102 -40.14 19.51 -21.24
N ASP A 103 -40.70 20.14 -22.28
CA ASP A 103 -42.05 19.85 -22.74
C ASP A 103 -42.15 20.06 -24.26
N ASP A 104 -42.36 18.98 -25.02
CA ASP A 104 -43.58 18.89 -25.84
C ASP A 104 -43.79 17.46 -26.37
N GLU A 105 -45.02 17.00 -26.16
CA GLU A 105 -45.65 15.77 -26.60
C GLU A 105 -45.90 15.81 -28.13
N ASP A 106 -46.00 14.67 -28.83
CA ASP A 106 -47.18 14.39 -29.68
C ASP A 106 -47.24 12.92 -30.17
N ASP A 107 -48.48 12.45 -30.16
CA ASP A 107 -49.04 11.15 -30.45
C ASP A 107 -48.91 10.66 -31.91
N THR A 108 -49.07 9.34 -32.13
CA THR A 108 -50.14 8.84 -33.02
C THR A 108 -50.43 7.36 -32.76
N ALA A 109 -51.72 7.09 -32.56
CA ALA A 109 -52.32 5.83 -32.19
C ALA A 109 -52.62 4.87 -33.37
N GLU A 110 -53.15 3.70 -33.00
CA GLU A 110 -53.90 2.69 -33.78
C GLU A 110 -53.05 1.54 -34.37
N ASP A 111 -53.33 0.24 -34.21
CA ASP A 111 -54.58 -0.49 -33.96
C ASP A 111 -54.23 -1.92 -33.44
N ARG A 112 -55.02 -2.48 -32.52
CA ARG A 112 -54.95 -3.92 -32.10
C ARG A 112 -55.72 -4.76 -33.15
N PRO A 113 -55.59 -6.11 -33.32
CA PRO A 113 -55.43 -7.10 -32.25
C PRO A 113 -54.77 -8.45 -32.65
N GLY A 114 -54.74 -9.41 -31.70
CA GLY A 114 -55.09 -10.80 -32.03
C GLY A 114 -54.02 -11.86 -31.81
N THR A 115 -54.21 -12.56 -30.70
CA THR A 115 -53.72 -13.91 -30.37
C THR A 115 -53.74 -14.88 -31.56
N ARG A 116 -52.68 -15.68 -31.71
CA ARG A 116 -52.80 -17.08 -32.13
C ARG A 116 -51.68 -17.93 -31.56
#